data_AF-A0A9X1NMR4-F1
#
_entry.id   AF-A0A9X1NMR4-F1
#
_cell.length_a   1.000
_cell.length_b   1.000
_cell.length_c   1.000
_cell.angle_alpha   90.00
_cell.angle_beta   90.00
_cell.angle_gamma   90.00
#
_symmetry.space_group_name_H-M   'P 1'
#
loop_
_entity.id
_entity.type
_entity.pdbx_description
1 polymer ?
#
loop_
_entity_poly.entity_id
_entity_poly.type
_entity_poly.pdbx_seq_one_letter_code
_entity_poly.pdbx_strand_id
1 'polypeptide(L)'
;MIVREISSEVDGRYARIDGDLVPLVSKVWVTGTTYANPFVPPLHNVRDPKDREFLVVVLQKHRVVLTDDRVDRDADGLVVSLTRGRYIGLYAIENPSYAPGAGLSFALGPLIAHLTLSS
;
A
#
# COMPACT_ATOMS: atom_id res chain seq x y z
N MET A 1 -23.20 -2.95 3.90
CA MET A 1 -21.94 -2.49 3.27
C MET A 1 -21.32 -1.45 4.18
N ILE A 2 -20.08 -1.66 4.65
CA ILE A 2 -19.42 -0.71 5.57
C ILE A 2 -18.69 0.34 4.74
N VAL A 3 -18.87 1.61 5.09
CA VAL A 3 -18.15 2.76 4.53
C VAL A 3 -17.35 3.39 5.65
N ARG A 4 -16.09 3.74 5.38
CA ARG A 4 -15.21 4.47 6.30
C ARG A 4 -14.63 5.71 5.61
N GLU A 5 -14.28 6.70 6.40
CA GLU A 5 -13.74 7.96 5.92
C GLU A 5 -12.22 8.00 6.06
N ILE A 6 -11.54 8.44 4.99
CA ILE A 6 -10.15 8.86 5.04
C ILE A 6 -10.14 10.33 5.43
N SER A 7 -9.72 10.61 6.66
CA SER A 7 -9.64 11.97 7.22
C SER A 7 -8.40 12.74 6.76
N SER A 8 -7.33 12.05 6.38
CA SER A 8 -6.11 12.62 5.78
C SER A 8 -5.17 11.53 5.27
N GLU A 9 -4.26 11.90 4.37
CA GLU A 9 -3.05 11.13 4.09
C GLU A 9 -1.86 11.65 4.91
N VAL A 10 -0.97 10.76 5.32
CA VAL A 10 0.27 11.08 6.04
C VAL A 10 1.46 10.59 5.24
N ASP A 11 2.36 11.51 4.88
CA ASP A 11 3.60 11.25 4.14
C ASP A 11 3.42 10.45 2.83
N GLY A 12 2.21 10.48 2.24
CA GLY A 12 1.84 9.67 1.06
C GLY A 12 1.84 8.14 1.31
N ARG A 13 2.08 7.71 2.55
CA ARG A 13 2.27 6.29 2.93
C ARG A 13 1.11 5.73 3.72
N TYR A 14 0.37 6.57 4.45
CA TYR A 14 -0.75 6.13 5.28
C TYR A 14 -2.02 6.93 5.01
N ALA A 15 -3.15 6.24 5.05
CA ALA A 15 -4.46 6.87 5.22
C ALA A 15 -4.83 6.86 6.71
N ARG A 16 -5.37 7.97 7.20
CA ARG A 16 -5.92 8.05 8.55
C ARG A 16 -7.41 7.73 8.53
N ILE A 17 -7.79 6.59 9.12
CA ILE A 17 -9.15 6.06 9.14
C ILE A 17 -9.54 5.76 10.59
N ASP A 18 -10.60 6.40 11.09
CA ASP A 18 -11.06 6.26 12.48
C ASP A 18 -9.95 6.48 13.53
N GLY A 19 -9.01 7.39 13.24
CA GLY A 19 -7.85 7.69 14.08
C GLY A 19 -6.65 6.75 13.89
N ASP A 20 -6.81 5.63 13.20
CA ASP A 20 -5.72 4.69 12.90
C ASP A 20 -4.98 5.07 11.62
N LEU A 21 -3.66 4.87 11.60
CA LEU A 21 -2.86 4.91 10.37
C LEU A 21 -2.91 3.54 9.69
N VAL A 22 -3.39 3.52 8.45
CA VAL A 22 -3.47 2.32 7.61
C VAL A 22 -2.54 2.48 6.41
N PRO A 23 -1.63 1.51 6.14
CA PRO A 23 -0.73 1.57 4.99
C PRO A 23 -1.47 1.69 3.65
N LEU A 24 -0.99 2.59 2.81
CA LEU A 24 -1.41 2.74 1.42
C LEU A 24 -0.54 1.86 0.53
N VAL A 25 -1.15 0.98 -0.26
CA VAL A 25 -0.44 0.13 -1.21
C VAL A 25 -1.08 0.21 -2.59
N SER A 26 -0.25 0.18 -3.62
CA SER A 26 -0.69 0.39 -4.99
C SER A 26 -1.10 -0.91 -5.68
N LYS A 27 -2.24 -0.90 -6.38
CA LYS A 27 -2.73 -2.03 -7.18
C LYS A 27 -1.75 -2.43 -8.30
N VAL A 28 -0.83 -1.56 -8.71
CA VAL A 28 0.16 -1.86 -9.76
C VAL A 28 1.01 -3.10 -9.45
N TRP A 29 1.14 -3.45 -8.17
CA TRP A 29 1.88 -4.61 -7.68
C TRP A 29 0.98 -5.84 -7.42
N VAL A 30 -0.29 -5.78 -7.80
CA VAL A 30 -1.27 -6.86 -7.59
C VAL A 30 -1.40 -7.70 -8.86
N THR A 31 -1.23 -9.01 -8.74
CA THR A 31 -1.56 -10.01 -9.77
C THR A 31 -2.53 -11.03 -9.16
N GLY A 32 -3.77 -11.06 -9.66
CA GLY A 32 -4.83 -11.85 -9.02
C GLY A 32 -5.10 -11.34 -7.60
N THR A 33 -4.92 -12.21 -6.61
CA THR A 33 -4.98 -11.84 -5.18
C THR A 33 -3.60 -11.64 -4.55
N THR A 34 -2.52 -11.84 -5.28
CA THR A 34 -1.16 -11.71 -4.75
C THR A 34 -0.66 -10.27 -4.93
N TYR A 35 -0.16 -9.68 -3.85
CA TYR A 35 0.60 -8.44 -3.89
C TYR A 35 2.09 -8.76 -3.81
N ALA A 36 2.89 -8.20 -4.72
CA ALA A 36 4.33 -8.34 -4.73
C ALA A 36 5.00 -7.03 -5.17
N ASN A 37 5.46 -6.23 -4.20
CA ASN A 37 6.22 -5.01 -4.44
C ASN A 37 7.70 -5.30 -4.15
N PRO A 38 8.62 -5.09 -5.10
CA PRO A 38 10.05 -5.38 -4.91
C PRO A 38 10.67 -4.59 -3.75
N PHE A 39 10.04 -3.47 -3.36
CA PHE A 39 10.43 -2.65 -2.20
C PHE A 39 11.88 -2.14 -2.30
N VAL A 40 12.23 -1.65 -3.49
CA VAL A 40 13.57 -1.17 -3.87
C VAL A 40 13.54 0.27 -4.41
N PRO A 41 14.71 0.94 -4.50
CA PRO A 41 14.79 2.29 -5.06
C PRO A 41 14.31 2.33 -6.53
N PRO A 42 13.80 3.49 -7.00
CA PRO A 42 13.73 4.77 -6.28
C PRO A 42 12.53 4.91 -5.34
N LEU A 43 11.54 4.01 -5.42
CA LEU A 43 10.29 4.14 -4.66
C LEU A 43 10.44 3.85 -3.17
N HIS A 44 11.26 2.86 -2.82
CA HIS A 44 11.45 2.43 -1.44
C HIS A 44 12.92 2.19 -1.12
N ASN A 45 13.33 2.50 0.09
CA ASN A 45 14.67 2.21 0.56
C ASN A 45 14.60 1.71 2.01
N VAL A 46 14.88 0.43 2.25
CA VAL A 46 14.83 -0.17 3.60
C VAL A 46 15.86 0.44 4.57
N ARG A 47 16.88 1.14 4.04
CA ARG A 47 17.81 1.94 4.87
C ARG A 47 17.19 3.25 5.35
N ASP A 48 16.15 3.75 4.67
CA ASP A 48 15.36 4.88 5.11
C ASP A 48 14.46 4.46 6.30
N PRO A 49 14.51 5.19 7.44
CA PRO A 49 13.72 4.84 8.61
C PRO A 49 12.20 4.83 8.38
N LYS A 50 11.66 5.71 7.52
CA LYS A 50 10.22 5.80 7.28
C LYS A 50 9.72 4.63 6.44
N ASP A 51 10.49 4.21 5.43
CA ASP A 51 10.14 3.04 4.64
C ASP A 51 10.24 1.75 5.47
N ARG A 52 11.23 1.66 6.36
CA ARG A 52 11.32 0.55 7.31
C ARG A 52 10.15 0.51 8.29
N GLU A 53 9.72 1.67 8.81
CA GLU A 53 8.53 1.76 9.65
C GLU A 53 7.28 1.30 8.89
N PHE A 54 7.08 1.82 7.68
CA PHE A 54 5.97 1.41 6.81
C PHE A 54 5.93 -0.09 6.60
N LEU A 55 7.08 -0.69 6.30
CA LEU A 55 7.21 -2.13 6.13
C LEU A 55 6.76 -2.87 7.40
N VAL A 56 7.26 -2.47 8.57
CA VAL A 56 6.89 -3.09 9.86
C VAL A 56 5.39 -2.98 10.11
N VAL A 57 4.77 -1.82 9.83
CA VAL A 57 3.33 -1.63 10.02
C VAL A 57 2.51 -2.57 9.13
N VAL A 58 2.88 -2.72 7.85
CA VAL A 58 2.21 -3.67 6.94
C VAL A 58 2.31 -5.10 7.47
N LEU A 59 3.50 -5.52 7.90
CA LEU A 59 3.75 -6.86 8.44
C LEU A 59 2.97 -7.17 9.73
N GLN A 60 2.60 -6.15 10.51
CA GLN A 60 1.92 -6.33 11.81
C GLN A 60 0.40 -6.14 11.74
N LYS A 61 -0.09 -5.13 11.01
CA LYS A 61 -1.50 -4.69 11.09
C LYS A 61 -2.46 -5.51 10.22
N HIS A 62 -1.95 -6.32 9.29
CA HIS A 62 -2.74 -7.24 8.45
C HIS A 62 -3.94 -6.58 7.73
N ARG A 63 -3.84 -5.28 7.42
CA ARG A 63 -4.80 -4.54 6.61
C ARG A 63 -4.12 -3.40 5.87
N VAL A 64 -4.62 -3.09 4.68
CA VAL A 64 -4.08 -2.04 3.81
C VAL A 64 -5.21 -1.32 3.09
N VAL A 65 -4.97 -0.06 2.73
CA VAL A 65 -5.78 0.64 1.74
C VAL A 65 -5.17 0.39 0.37
N LEU A 66 -5.95 -0.21 -0.52
CA LEU A 66 -5.54 -0.44 -1.90
C LEU A 66 -5.86 0.78 -2.75
N THR A 67 -4.92 1.25 -3.56
CA THR A 67 -5.06 2.42 -4.44
C THR A 67 -4.89 2.08 -5.91
N ASP A 68 -5.56 2.84 -6.77
CA ASP A 68 -5.53 2.71 -8.23
C ASP A 68 -4.57 3.77 -8.80
N ASP A 69 -3.29 3.67 -8.45
CA ASP A 69 -2.30 4.69 -8.82
C ASP A 69 -1.91 4.60 -10.29
N ARG A 70 -1.54 5.75 -10.86
CA ARG A 70 -0.91 5.82 -12.18
C ARG A 70 0.59 5.57 -12.01
N VAL A 71 1.15 4.81 -12.94
CA VAL A 71 2.54 4.33 -12.91
C VAL A 71 3.34 4.97 -14.03
N ASP A 72 4.50 5.54 -13.69
CA ASP A 72 5.49 5.93 -14.68
C ASP A 72 6.65 4.94 -14.65
N ARG A 73 7.11 4.56 -15.84
CA ARG A 73 8.19 3.61 -16.03
C ARG A 73 9.32 4.25 -16.83
N ASP A 74 10.55 3.85 -16.52
CA ASP A 74 11.70 4.21 -17.34
C ASP A 74 11.80 3.36 -18.61
N ALA A 75 12.87 3.57 -19.39
CA ALA A 75 13.11 2.86 -20.65
C ALA A 75 13.31 1.34 -20.47
N ASP A 76 13.74 0.89 -19.28
CA ASP A 76 13.92 -0.51 -18.94
C ASP A 76 12.64 -1.14 -18.36
N GLY A 77 11.57 -0.35 -18.25
CA GLY A 77 10.28 -0.78 -17.73
C GLY A 77 10.20 -0.82 -16.21
N LEU A 78 11.21 -0.32 -15.48
CA LEU A 78 11.19 -0.23 -14.03
C LEU A 78 10.22 0.88 -13.61
N VAL A 79 9.45 0.64 -12.55
CA VAL A 79 8.58 1.66 -11.98
C VAL A 79 9.42 2.70 -11.23
N VAL A 80 9.37 3.95 -11.67
CA VAL A 80 10.17 5.05 -11.10
C VAL A 80 9.34 6.06 -10.32
N SER A 81 8.04 6.18 -10.60
CA SER A 81 7.10 7.00 -9.82
C SER A 81 5.69 6.42 -9.83
N LEU A 82 4.95 6.78 -8.78
CA LEU A 82 3.52 6.50 -8.64
C LEU A 82 2.79 7.81 -8.34
N THR A 83 1.75 8.11 -9.11
CA THR A 83 0.86 9.24 -8.85
C THR A 83 -0.46 8.72 -8.31
N ARG A 84 -0.83 9.19 -7.10
CA ARG A 84 -2.06 8.76 -6.43
C ARG A 84 -3.28 8.99 -7.32
N GLY A 85 -3.99 7.91 -7.61
CA GLY A 85 -5.26 7.95 -8.32
C GLY A 85 -6.42 8.00 -7.33
N ARG A 86 -7.21 6.93 -7.29
CA ARG A 86 -8.32 6.77 -6.33
C ARG A 86 -8.02 5.68 -5.30
N TYR A 87 -8.72 5.75 -4.18
CA TYR A 87 -8.76 4.67 -3.20
C TYR A 87 -9.78 3.62 -3.64
N ILE A 88 -9.38 2.36 -3.68
CA ILE A 88 -10.24 1.24 -4.07
C ILE A 88 -11.01 0.74 -2.85
N GLY A 89 -10.35 0.63 -1.70
CA GLY A 89 -10.98 0.17 -0.46
C GLY A 89 -9.97 -0.23 0.61
N LEU A 90 -10.49 -0.51 1.80
CA LEU A 90 -9.74 -1.08 2.91
C LEU A 90 -9.86 -2.61 2.84
N TYR A 91 -8.74 -3.31 2.75
CA TYR A 91 -8.68 -4.76 2.61
C TYR A 91 -7.95 -5.40 3.79
N ALA A 92 -8.40 -6.58 4.19
CA ALA A 92 -7.59 -7.49 4.98
C ALA A 92 -6.45 -8.03 4.12
N ILE A 93 -5.32 -8.38 4.74
CA ILE A 93 -4.21 -9.08 4.08
C ILE A 93 -3.78 -10.29 4.89
N GLU A 94 -3.28 -11.30 4.19
CA GLU A 94 -2.86 -12.57 4.78
C GLU A 94 -1.39 -12.86 4.44
N ASN A 95 -0.70 -13.50 5.39
CA ASN A 95 0.68 -13.94 5.26
C ASN A 95 1.65 -12.84 4.78
N PRO A 96 1.66 -11.64 5.39
CA PRO A 96 2.58 -10.60 4.98
C PRO A 96 4.02 -11.01 5.29
N SER A 97 4.89 -10.82 4.30
CA SER A 97 6.30 -11.18 4.40
C SER A 97 7.18 -10.19 3.67
N TYR A 98 8.43 -10.11 4.13
CA TYR A 98 9.48 -9.36 3.46
C TYR A 98 10.75 -10.19 3.43
N ALA A 99 11.39 -10.25 2.27
CA ALA A 99 12.71 -10.84 2.12
C ALA A 99 13.62 -9.93 1.29
N PRO A 100 14.90 -9.73 1.69
CA PRO A 100 15.87 -9.03 0.87
C PRO A 100 15.96 -9.66 -0.52
N GLY A 101 15.70 -8.88 -1.58
CA GLY A 101 15.72 -9.32 -2.98
C GLY A 101 14.37 -9.79 -3.54
N ALA A 102 13.41 -10.20 -2.70
CA ALA A 102 12.05 -10.53 -3.14
C ALA A 102 11.04 -9.40 -2.86
N GLY A 103 11.34 -8.53 -1.89
CA GLY A 103 10.50 -7.39 -1.53
C GLY A 103 9.38 -7.75 -0.55
N LEU A 104 8.37 -6.88 -0.51
CA LEU A 104 7.17 -7.01 0.32
C LEU A 104 6.09 -7.79 -0.44
N SER A 105 5.56 -8.83 0.17
CA SER A 105 4.46 -9.61 -0.40
C SER A 105 3.40 -9.98 0.63
N PHE A 106 2.17 -10.20 0.15
CA PHE A 106 1.04 -10.72 0.92
C PHE A 106 -0.07 -11.18 -0.04
N ALA A 107 -1.04 -11.93 0.49
CA ALA A 107 -2.31 -12.16 -0.19
C ALA A 107 -3.33 -11.09 0.21
N LEU A 108 -4.03 -10.52 -0.76
CA LEU A 108 -5.22 -9.69 -0.53
C LEU A 108 -6.37 -10.59 -0.09
N GLY A 109 -6.90 -10.29 1.09
CA GLY A 109 -8.07 -10.93 1.66
C GLY A 109 -9.36 -10.17 1.31
N PRO A 110 -10.44 -10.39 2.08
CA PRO A 110 -11.73 -9.74 1.84
C PRO A 110 -11.68 -8.21 2.01
N LEU A 111 -12.55 -7.53 1.27
CA LEU A 111 -12.84 -6.10 1.47
C LEU A 111 -13.46 -5.91 2.85
N ILE A 112 -12.84 -5.04 3.66
CA ILE A 112 -13.33 -4.64 4.98
C ILE A 112 -14.34 -3.49 4.85
N ALA A 113 -13.99 -2.46 4.07
CA ALA A 113 -14.83 -1.27 3.90
C ALA A 113 -14.55 -0.53 2.58
N HIS A 114 -15.59 0.10 2.03
CA HIS A 114 -15.41 1.15 1.03
C HIS A 114 -14.94 2.43 1.70
N LEU A 115 -14.28 3.29 0.92
CA LEU A 115 -13.64 4.50 1.43
C LEU A 115 -14.24 5.74 0.77
N THR A 116 -14.48 6.76 1.59
CA THR A 116 -14.82 8.13 1.17
C THR A 116 -13.75 9.09 1.68
N LEU A 117 -13.66 10.27 1.08
CA LEU A 117 -12.77 11.33 1.53
C LEU A 117 -13.54 12.34 2.35
N SER A 118 -12.94 12.81 3.44
CA SER A 118 -13.43 13.98 4.15
C SER A 118 -13.40 15.20 3.23
N SER A 119 -14.53 15.91 3.17
CA SER A 119 -14.74 17.11 2.35
C SER A 119 -14.06 18.34 2.93
#